data_AF-A0A9D2E9Q7-F1
#
_entry.id   AF-A0A9D2E9Q7-F1
#
_cell.length_a   1.000
_cell.length_b   1.000
_cell.length_c   1.000
_cell.angle_alpha   90.00
_cell.angle_beta   90.00
_cell.angle_gamma   90.00
#
_symmetry.space_group_name_H-M   'P 1'
#
loop_
_entity.id
_entity.type
_entity.pdbx_description
1 polymer ?
#
loop_
_entity_poly.entity_id
_entity_poly.type
_entity_poly.pdbx_seq_one_letter_code
_entity_poly.pdbx_strand_id
1 'polypeptide(L)'
;MKLKQRLAYLLLLLLLPLLGGCSEEDDVQEIFTGKTWKLTYIALEGQHQMFDFWNNDTNAAQRSKQLLEQGATFTIDFNGSETTDYVGGEFEARAVNRTITGIWAADGASRELRLDNIRTTGSDTDILARAFLIGLENAIRYSGDSQNLYIYYEDGQTIKCMAFHIQ
;
A
#
# COMPACT_ATOMS: atom_id res chain seq x y z
N MET A 1 -2.33 -9.15 60.67
CA MET A 1 -3.09 -9.51 59.45
C MET A 1 -3.16 -8.40 58.40
N LYS A 2 -3.40 -7.13 58.77
CA LYS A 2 -3.60 -6.01 57.81
C LYS A 2 -2.36 -5.57 57.01
N LEU A 3 -1.14 -5.80 57.51
CA LEU A 3 0.11 -5.43 56.80
C LEU A 3 0.45 -6.40 55.65
N LYS A 4 0.16 -7.70 55.83
CA LYS A 4 0.37 -8.74 54.78
C LYS A 4 -0.60 -8.58 53.61
N GLN A 5 -1.86 -8.17 53.88
CA GLN A 5 -2.83 -7.85 52.83
C GLN A 5 -2.41 -6.59 52.04
N ARG A 6 -1.91 -5.54 52.71
CA ARG A 6 -1.42 -4.33 52.03
C ARG A 6 -0.20 -4.59 51.13
N LEU A 7 0.72 -5.47 51.56
CA LEU A 7 1.83 -5.91 50.72
C LEU A 7 1.37 -6.71 49.50
N ALA A 8 0.36 -7.58 49.66
CA ALA A 8 -0.18 -8.38 48.57
C ALA A 8 -0.87 -7.52 47.50
N TYR A 9 -1.60 -6.47 47.89
CA TYR A 9 -2.19 -5.51 46.95
C TYR A 9 -1.15 -4.62 46.26
N LEU A 10 -0.05 -4.26 46.96
CA LEU A 10 1.04 -3.49 46.35
C LEU A 10 1.81 -4.32 45.30
N LEU A 11 2.01 -5.61 45.56
CA LEU A 11 2.64 -6.57 44.64
C LEU A 11 1.75 -6.86 43.42
N LEU A 12 0.43 -6.90 43.58
CA LEU A 12 -0.52 -7.09 42.49
C LEU A 12 -0.64 -5.86 41.57
N LEU A 13 -0.42 -4.65 42.12
CA LEU A 13 -0.40 -3.39 41.35
C LEU A 13 0.90 -3.21 40.54
N LEU A 14 2.01 -3.80 41.00
CA LEU A 14 3.30 -3.84 40.29
C LEU A 14 3.31 -4.81 39.09
N LEU A 15 2.29 -5.67 38.96
CA LEU A 15 2.10 -6.62 37.85
C LEU A 15 1.22 -6.06 36.71
N LEU A 16 0.74 -4.82 36.81
CA LEU A 16 -0.06 -4.12 35.80
C LEU A 16 0.61 -2.76 35.52
N PRO A 17 1.65 -2.71 34.66
CA PRO A 17 1.41 -2.64 33.23
C PRO A 17 2.53 -3.30 32.39
N LEU A 18 2.30 -4.52 31.92
CA LEU A 18 2.97 -5.06 30.71
C LEU A 18 1.95 -5.55 29.68
N LEU A 19 0.73 -5.00 29.75
CA LEU A 19 -0.09 -4.85 28.55
C LEU A 19 0.34 -3.54 27.86
N GLY A 20 1.63 -3.38 27.62
CA GLY A 20 2.03 -2.76 26.37
C GLY A 20 1.56 -3.79 25.35
N GLY A 21 0.36 -3.58 24.79
CA GLY A 21 0.00 -4.32 23.60
C GLY A 21 1.19 -4.20 22.68
N CYS A 22 1.71 -5.33 22.20
CA CYS A 22 2.53 -5.30 21.00
C CYS A 22 1.76 -4.38 20.05
N SER A 23 2.33 -3.22 19.73
CA SER A 23 1.99 -2.66 18.44
C SER A 23 2.32 -3.80 17.50
N GLU A 24 1.30 -4.38 16.87
CA GLU A 24 1.49 -4.95 15.54
C GLU A 24 1.88 -3.75 14.67
N GLU A 25 3.11 -3.29 14.88
CA GLU A 25 3.86 -2.54 13.93
C GLU A 25 4.00 -3.57 12.81
N ASP A 26 3.07 -3.51 11.85
CA ASP A 26 3.14 -4.40 10.71
C ASP A 26 4.55 -4.27 10.17
N ASP A 27 5.19 -5.42 9.95
CA ASP A 27 6.51 -5.48 9.38
C ASP A 27 6.41 -4.89 7.96
N VAL A 28 6.54 -3.57 7.86
CA VAL A 28 6.40 -2.80 6.62
C VAL A 28 7.35 -3.37 5.58
N GLN A 29 8.52 -3.83 6.03
CA GLN A 29 9.47 -4.52 5.19
C GLN A 29 8.92 -5.86 4.63
N GLU A 30 8.22 -6.67 5.44
CA GLU A 30 7.59 -7.92 5.00
C GLU A 30 6.47 -7.65 3.99
N ILE A 31 5.67 -6.60 4.22
CA ILE A 31 4.63 -6.20 3.27
C ILE A 31 5.32 -5.76 1.97
N PHE A 32 6.08 -4.67 1.97
CA PHE A 32 6.47 -4.02 0.72
C PHE A 32 7.55 -4.75 -0.07
N THR A 33 8.56 -5.33 0.59
CA THR A 33 9.82 -5.67 -0.07
C THR A 33 9.97 -7.16 -0.40
N GLY A 34 10.91 -7.48 -1.31
CA GLY A 34 11.28 -8.86 -1.65
C GLY A 34 10.28 -9.58 -2.56
N LYS A 35 9.35 -8.85 -3.17
CA LYS A 35 8.29 -9.38 -4.03
C LYS A 35 7.86 -8.36 -5.09
N THR A 36 7.19 -8.85 -6.11
CA THR A 36 6.53 -8.04 -7.13
C THR A 36 5.04 -7.99 -6.86
N TRP A 37 4.53 -6.77 -6.71
CA TRP A 37 3.12 -6.49 -6.51
C TRP A 37 2.41 -6.31 -7.84
N LYS A 38 1.41 -7.14 -8.13
CA LYS A 38 0.60 -7.07 -9.35
C LYS A 38 -0.76 -6.45 -9.05
N LEU A 39 -1.12 -5.38 -9.78
CA LEU A 39 -2.43 -4.75 -9.65
C LEU A 39 -3.55 -5.75 -9.98
N THR A 40 -4.59 -5.78 -9.17
CA THR A 40 -5.80 -6.57 -9.37
C THR A 40 -7.00 -5.69 -9.74
N TYR A 41 -7.19 -4.57 -9.05
CA TYR A 41 -8.20 -3.57 -9.39
C TYR A 41 -7.90 -2.20 -8.77
N ILE A 42 -8.57 -1.17 -9.28
CA ILE A 42 -8.65 0.15 -8.63
C ILE A 42 -10.13 0.44 -8.35
N ALA A 43 -10.48 0.69 -7.10
CA ALA A 43 -11.86 0.91 -6.65
C ALA A 43 -12.00 2.19 -5.82
N LEU A 44 -13.23 2.65 -5.58
CA LEU A 44 -13.48 3.61 -4.49
C LEU A 44 -13.15 2.95 -3.14
N GLU A 45 -12.73 3.76 -2.17
CA GLU A 45 -12.51 3.26 -0.81
C GLU A 45 -13.75 2.53 -0.27
N GLY A 46 -13.53 1.37 0.34
CA GLY A 46 -14.60 0.50 0.85
C GLY A 46 -15.32 -0.32 -0.22
N GLN A 47 -14.92 -0.22 -1.49
CA GLN A 47 -15.44 -1.04 -2.58
C GLN A 47 -14.40 -2.04 -3.08
N HIS A 48 -14.88 -3.13 -3.66
CA HIS A 48 -14.07 -4.25 -4.17
C HIS A 48 -14.33 -4.51 -5.65
N GLN A 49 -14.87 -3.53 -6.37
CA GLN A 49 -15.16 -3.60 -7.79
C GLN A 49 -14.39 -2.51 -8.53
N MET A 50 -13.82 -2.87 -9.69
CA MET A 50 -13.13 -1.95 -10.57
C MET A 50 -14.00 -0.71 -10.84
N PHE A 51 -13.45 0.46 -10.53
CA PHE A 51 -14.03 1.75 -10.85
C PHE A 51 -14.11 1.92 -12.38
N ASP A 52 -15.21 2.50 -12.87
CA ASP A 52 -15.35 2.77 -14.30
C ASP A 52 -14.57 4.02 -14.71
N PHE A 53 -13.32 3.82 -15.15
CA PHE A 53 -12.49 4.88 -15.74
C PHE A 53 -12.84 5.19 -17.20
N TRP A 54 -13.64 4.35 -17.84
CA TRP A 54 -13.86 4.36 -19.29
C TRP A 54 -15.16 5.06 -19.70
N ASN A 55 -15.92 5.61 -18.74
CA ASN A 55 -17.21 6.25 -18.98
C ASN A 55 -18.17 5.33 -19.76
N ASN A 56 -18.26 4.06 -19.35
CA ASN A 56 -19.02 3.00 -20.00
C ASN A 56 -18.53 2.59 -21.41
N ASP A 57 -17.34 2.98 -21.86
CA ASP A 57 -16.71 2.40 -23.06
C ASP A 57 -16.22 0.97 -22.76
N THR A 58 -17.07 -0.01 -23.07
CA THR A 58 -16.81 -1.43 -22.84
C THR A 58 -15.63 -1.97 -23.65
N ASN A 59 -15.34 -1.41 -24.83
CA ASN A 59 -14.21 -1.84 -25.66
C ASN A 59 -12.89 -1.35 -25.08
N ALA A 60 -12.84 -0.12 -24.57
CA ALA A 60 -11.67 0.38 -23.86
C ALA A 60 -11.46 -0.38 -22.54
N ALA A 61 -12.53 -0.63 -21.76
CA ALA A 61 -12.47 -1.40 -20.53
C ALA A 61 -11.94 -2.83 -20.76
N GLN A 62 -12.43 -3.51 -21.80
CA GLN A 62 -11.97 -4.86 -22.13
C GLN A 62 -10.50 -4.89 -22.56
N ARG A 63 -10.02 -3.89 -23.31
CA ARG A 63 -8.59 -3.76 -23.67
C ARG A 63 -7.72 -3.55 -22.44
N SER A 64 -8.12 -2.65 -21.54
CA SER A 64 -7.39 -2.43 -20.29
C SER A 64 -7.37 -3.70 -19.41
N LYS A 65 -8.47 -4.46 -19.37
CA LYS A 65 -8.51 -5.75 -18.66
C LYS A 65 -7.54 -6.78 -19.26
N GLN A 66 -7.48 -6.90 -20.59
CA GLN A 66 -6.52 -7.77 -21.26
C GLN A 66 -5.07 -7.36 -20.98
N LEU A 67 -4.80 -6.05 -20.92
CA LEU A 67 -3.48 -5.54 -20.54
C LEU A 67 -3.20 -5.82 -19.06
N LEU A 68 -4.18 -5.68 -18.17
CA LEU A 68 -4.07 -5.99 -16.75
C LEU A 68 -3.75 -7.47 -16.49
N GLU A 69 -4.27 -8.40 -17.30
CA GLU A 69 -3.99 -9.83 -17.17
C GLU A 69 -2.57 -10.22 -17.62
N GLN A 70 -1.82 -9.33 -18.28
CA GLN A 70 -0.45 -9.62 -18.70
C GLN A 70 0.51 -9.51 -17.51
N GLY A 71 1.37 -10.52 -17.31
CA GLY A 71 2.26 -10.57 -16.15
C GLY A 71 3.33 -9.47 -16.06
N ALA A 72 3.61 -8.74 -17.15
CA ALA A 72 4.66 -7.72 -17.19
C ALA A 72 4.14 -6.27 -17.02
N THR A 73 2.82 -6.09 -16.88
CA THR A 73 2.18 -4.77 -16.79
C THR A 73 1.65 -4.52 -15.39
N PHE A 74 1.37 -3.26 -15.02
CA PHE A 74 0.77 -2.89 -13.72
C PHE A 74 1.43 -3.57 -12.52
N THR A 75 2.76 -3.60 -12.50
CA THR A 75 3.55 -4.18 -11.41
C THR A 75 4.26 -3.10 -10.61
N ILE A 76 4.61 -3.39 -9.35
CA ILE A 76 5.45 -2.55 -8.51
C ILE A 76 6.42 -3.43 -7.72
N ASP A 77 7.70 -3.08 -7.77
CA ASP A 77 8.76 -3.62 -6.93
C ASP A 77 9.22 -2.53 -5.96
N PHE A 78 9.19 -2.81 -4.67
CA PHE A 78 9.74 -1.94 -3.64
C PHE A 78 11.06 -2.52 -3.13
N ASN A 79 12.12 -1.73 -3.23
CA ASN A 79 13.40 -2.01 -2.60
C ASN A 79 13.62 -1.02 -1.47
N GLY A 80 14.16 -1.48 -0.35
CA GLY A 80 14.34 -0.61 0.80
C GLY A 80 14.75 -1.38 2.05
N SER A 81 14.99 -0.63 3.10
CA SER A 81 15.33 -1.15 4.42
C SER A 81 14.70 -0.29 5.50
N GLU A 82 14.65 -0.86 6.70
CA GLU A 82 14.21 -0.16 7.89
C GLU A 82 15.18 0.97 8.29
N THR A 83 14.61 2.08 8.76
CA THR A 83 15.30 3.18 9.43
C THR A 83 14.63 3.43 10.78
N THR A 84 15.14 4.37 11.58
CA THR A 84 14.60 4.64 12.93
C THR A 84 13.13 5.10 12.92
N ASP A 85 12.67 5.75 11.84
CA ASP A 85 11.34 6.40 11.80
C ASP A 85 10.41 5.84 10.71
N TYR A 86 10.93 5.10 9.73
CA TYR A 86 10.16 4.54 8.61
C TYR A 86 10.92 3.42 7.89
N VAL A 87 10.22 2.61 7.09
CA VAL A 87 10.83 1.71 6.10
C VAL A 87 10.71 2.38 4.73
N GLY A 88 11.78 2.39 3.95
CA GLY A 88 11.76 3.07 2.66
C GLY A 88 12.97 2.79 1.78
N GLY A 89 12.91 3.31 0.56
CA GLY A 89 13.95 3.14 -0.45
C GLY A 89 13.45 3.52 -1.84
N GLU A 90 13.89 2.79 -2.86
CA GLU A 90 13.50 3.02 -4.25
C GLU A 90 12.36 2.09 -4.65
N PHE A 91 11.45 2.56 -5.50
CA PHE A 91 10.46 1.71 -6.14
C PHE A 91 10.56 1.81 -7.66
N GLU A 92 10.29 0.70 -8.33
CA GLU A 92 10.08 0.64 -9.78
C GLU A 92 8.70 0.04 -10.05
N ALA A 93 7.90 0.73 -10.85
CA ALA A 93 6.61 0.25 -11.31
C ALA A 93 6.55 0.20 -12.83
N ARG A 94 5.83 -0.78 -13.36
CA ARG A 94 5.53 -0.91 -14.79
C ARG A 94 4.04 -0.67 -14.97
N ALA A 95 3.67 0.27 -15.84
CA ALA A 95 2.31 0.40 -16.33
C ALA A 95 2.13 -0.50 -17.57
N VAL A 96 1.79 0.03 -18.76
CA VAL A 96 1.73 -0.80 -19.98
C VAL A 96 2.99 -0.60 -20.84
N ASN A 97 3.27 0.64 -21.23
CA ASN A 97 4.46 1.04 -22.00
C ASN A 97 5.28 2.11 -21.26
N ARG A 98 4.99 2.33 -19.98
CA ARG A 98 5.66 3.30 -19.11
C ARG A 98 6.33 2.60 -17.94
N THR A 99 7.55 3.02 -17.66
CA THR A 99 8.28 2.73 -16.43
C THR A 99 8.17 3.94 -15.51
N ILE A 100 7.87 3.69 -14.24
CA ILE A 100 7.68 4.70 -13.21
C ILE A 100 8.67 4.37 -12.10
N THR A 101 9.53 5.30 -11.74
CA THR A 101 10.52 5.10 -10.66
C THR A 101 10.38 6.22 -9.64
N GLY A 102 10.65 5.94 -8.38
CA GLY A 102 10.66 6.98 -7.35
C GLY A 102 11.24 6.49 -6.04
N ILE A 103 11.05 7.29 -5.01
CA ILE A 103 11.38 6.98 -3.63
C ILE A 103 10.08 6.66 -2.90
N TRP A 104 10.10 5.67 -2.02
CA TRP A 104 8.98 5.36 -1.13
C TRP A 104 9.42 5.41 0.33
N ALA A 105 8.47 5.74 1.20
CA ALA A 105 8.60 5.60 2.64
C ALA A 105 7.23 5.23 3.22
N ALA A 106 7.19 4.28 4.14
CA ALA A 106 5.99 3.94 4.88
C ALA A 106 6.26 3.80 6.38
N ASP A 107 5.24 4.18 7.15
CA ASP A 107 5.24 4.18 8.61
C ASP A 107 4.33 3.05 9.11
N GLY A 108 4.87 2.17 9.96
CA GLY A 108 4.15 1.01 10.53
C GLY A 108 3.05 1.39 11.52
N ALA A 109 3.24 2.50 12.25
CA ALA A 109 2.32 2.97 13.27
C ALA A 109 1.17 3.80 12.69
N SER A 110 1.48 4.78 11.82
CA SER A 110 0.47 5.68 11.24
C SER A 110 -0.18 5.15 9.96
N ARG A 111 0.44 4.14 9.32
CA ARG A 111 0.07 3.60 8.00
C ARG A 111 0.23 4.58 6.85
N GLU A 112 0.93 5.69 7.07
CA GLU A 112 1.29 6.63 6.01
C GLU A 112 2.16 5.93 4.96
N LEU A 113 1.90 6.22 3.69
CA LEU A 113 2.73 5.83 2.56
C LEU A 113 2.97 7.07 1.73
N ARG A 114 4.24 7.40 1.49
CA ARG A 114 4.67 8.47 0.59
C ARG A 114 5.39 7.88 -0.60
N LEU A 115 5.03 8.35 -1.80
CA LEU A 115 5.73 8.06 -3.05
C LEU A 115 6.21 9.38 -3.64
N ASP A 116 7.52 9.61 -3.57
CA ASP A 116 8.17 10.87 -3.89
C ASP A 116 9.12 10.74 -5.08
N ASN A 117 9.54 11.89 -5.63
CA ASN A 117 10.52 11.96 -6.71
C ASN A 117 10.18 11.09 -7.93
N ILE A 118 8.89 10.96 -8.23
CA ILE A 118 8.38 10.13 -9.32
C ILE A 118 8.92 10.63 -10.66
N ARG A 119 9.54 9.72 -11.41
CA ARG A 119 10.05 9.92 -12.77
C ARG A 119 9.44 8.87 -13.67
N THR A 120 9.15 9.25 -14.92
CA THR A 120 8.56 8.34 -15.88
C THR A 120 9.37 8.28 -17.18
N THR A 121 9.47 7.09 -17.75
CA THR A 121 10.04 6.86 -19.09
C THR A 121 9.04 6.09 -19.92
N GLY A 122 8.76 6.57 -21.13
CA GLY A 122 7.70 6.03 -21.99
C GLY A 122 6.34 6.68 -21.73
N SER A 123 5.33 6.23 -22.47
CA SER A 123 4.00 6.85 -22.46
C SER A 123 2.91 5.81 -22.66
N ASP A 124 1.79 6.00 -21.96
CA ASP A 124 0.61 5.16 -22.08
C ASP A 124 -0.58 5.93 -22.66
N THR A 125 -1.26 5.27 -23.60
CA THR A 125 -2.57 5.69 -24.10
C THR A 125 -3.72 4.95 -23.41
N ASP A 126 -3.42 3.85 -22.71
CA ASP A 126 -4.41 3.08 -21.97
C ASP A 126 -4.94 3.87 -20.76
N ILE A 127 -6.26 3.82 -20.56
CA ILE A 127 -6.96 4.62 -19.55
C ILE A 127 -6.62 4.12 -18.14
N LEU A 128 -6.55 2.81 -17.91
CA LEU A 128 -6.18 2.25 -16.61
C LEU A 128 -4.70 2.52 -16.29
N ALA A 129 -3.81 2.45 -17.29
CA ALA A 129 -2.39 2.78 -17.12
C ALA A 129 -2.17 4.22 -16.66
N ARG A 130 -2.98 5.17 -17.17
CA ARG A 130 -2.97 6.55 -16.70
C ARG A 130 -3.52 6.68 -15.28
N ALA A 131 -4.61 5.98 -14.96
CA ALA A 131 -5.17 5.96 -13.61
C ALA A 131 -4.21 5.34 -12.59
N PHE A 132 -3.46 4.31 -12.98
CA PHE A 132 -2.42 3.69 -12.17
C PHE A 132 -1.31 4.69 -11.80
N LEU A 133 -0.80 5.46 -12.78
CA LEU A 133 0.18 6.52 -12.49
C LEU A 133 -0.40 7.58 -11.54
N ILE A 134 -1.63 8.05 -11.78
CA ILE A 134 -2.30 9.03 -10.90
C ILE A 134 -2.41 8.47 -9.47
N GLY A 135 -2.73 7.19 -9.33
CA GLY A 135 -2.79 6.54 -8.03
C GLY A 135 -1.45 6.52 -7.29
N LEU A 136 -0.34 6.34 -8.00
CA LEU A 136 1.00 6.41 -7.42
C LEU A 136 1.40 7.84 -7.05
N GLU A 137 1.07 8.82 -7.90
CA GLU A 137 1.39 10.24 -7.67
C GLU A 137 0.64 10.86 -6.49
N ASN A 138 -0.51 10.29 -6.09
CA ASN A 138 -1.36 10.82 -5.04
C ASN A 138 -1.54 9.84 -3.85
N ALA A 139 -0.64 8.86 -3.71
CA ALA A 139 -0.68 7.90 -2.62
C ALA A 139 -0.51 8.59 -1.26
N ILE A 140 -1.32 8.18 -0.28
CA ILE A 140 -1.34 8.77 1.06
C ILE A 140 -1.16 7.76 2.20
N ARG A 141 -1.58 6.51 1.99
CA ARG A 141 -1.51 5.45 3.01
C ARG A 141 -1.60 4.07 2.41
N TYR A 142 -1.28 3.08 3.22
CA TYR A 142 -1.38 1.67 2.83
C TYR A 142 -2.15 0.83 3.86
N SER A 143 -2.54 -0.35 3.44
CA SER A 143 -2.86 -1.48 4.31
C SER A 143 -2.47 -2.76 3.57
N GLY A 144 -2.46 -3.90 4.25
CA GLY A 144 -2.13 -5.15 3.60
C GLY A 144 -1.57 -6.20 4.55
N ASP A 145 -1.05 -7.24 3.94
CA ASP A 145 -0.36 -8.36 4.57
C ASP A 145 0.75 -8.84 3.61
N SER A 146 1.36 -9.99 3.89
CA SER A 146 2.44 -10.53 3.08
C SER A 146 2.02 -10.99 1.67
N GLN A 147 0.72 -11.09 1.38
CA GLN A 147 0.15 -11.52 0.10
C GLN A 147 -0.65 -10.44 -0.63
N ASN A 148 -1.18 -9.45 0.08
CA ASN A 148 -2.04 -8.40 -0.45
C ASN A 148 -1.56 -7.02 -0.02
N LEU A 149 -1.51 -6.08 -0.95
CA LEU A 149 -1.16 -4.69 -0.68
C LEU A 149 -2.27 -3.79 -1.20
N TYR A 150 -2.66 -2.81 -0.40
CA TYR A 150 -3.66 -1.81 -0.76
C TYR A 150 -3.02 -0.44 -0.62
N ILE A 151 -2.94 0.30 -1.73
CA ILE A 151 -2.45 1.69 -1.76
C ILE A 151 -3.64 2.61 -1.94
N TYR A 152 -3.86 3.49 -0.97
CA TYR A 152 -4.94 4.47 -1.01
C TYR A 152 -4.41 5.82 -1.47
N TYR A 153 -5.16 6.47 -2.35
CA TYR A 153 -4.79 7.75 -2.94
C TYR A 153 -5.96 8.71 -3.05
N GLU A 154 -5.67 9.99 -3.03
CA GLU A 154 -6.66 11.05 -3.24
C GLU A 154 -6.96 11.24 -4.74
N ASP A 155 -8.24 11.27 -5.09
CA ASP A 155 -8.73 11.65 -6.41
C ASP A 155 -9.89 12.64 -6.26
N GLY A 156 -9.53 13.92 -6.26
CA GLY A 156 -10.43 15.03 -5.97
C GLY A 156 -10.96 14.96 -4.53
N GLN A 157 -12.27 14.75 -4.38
CA GLN A 157 -12.93 14.62 -3.07
C GLN A 157 -13.11 13.17 -2.63
N THR A 158 -12.62 12.21 -3.43
CA THR A 158 -12.77 10.78 -3.16
C THR A 158 -11.43 10.14 -2.84
N ILE A 159 -11.44 9.09 -2.04
CA ILE A 159 -10.30 8.20 -1.88
C ILE A 159 -10.55 6.97 -2.75
N LYS A 160 -9.55 6.58 -3.53
CA LYS A 160 -9.53 5.32 -4.27
C LYS A 160 -8.45 4.41 -3.71
N CYS A 161 -8.61 3.12 -3.95
CA CYS A 161 -7.69 2.07 -3.51
C CYS A 161 -7.22 1.28 -4.72
N MET A 162 -5.91 1.20 -4.90
CA MET A 162 -5.25 0.25 -5.78
C MET A 162 -4.98 -1.03 -4.98
N ALA A 163 -5.62 -2.13 -5.36
CA ALA A 163 -5.44 -3.42 -4.72
C ALA A 163 -4.43 -4.25 -5.52
N PHE A 164 -3.46 -4.83 -4.83
CA PHE A 164 -2.39 -5.64 -5.40
C PHE A 164 -2.36 -7.01 -4.73
N HIS A 165 -1.94 -8.00 -5.51
CA HIS A 165 -1.61 -9.32 -5.01
C HIS A 165 -0.18 -9.66 -5.43
N ILE A 166 0.52 -10.44 -4.61
CA ILE A 166 1.85 -10.93 -4.97
C ILE A 166 1.79 -11.73 -6.29
N GLN A 167 2.74 -11.47 -7.19
CA GLN A 167 2.86 -12.19 -8.46
C GLN A 167 3.50 -13.57 -8.32
#